data_AF-A0A7C9K235-F1
#
_entry.id   AF-A0A7C9K235-F1
#
_cell.length_a   1.000
_cell.length_b   1.000
_cell.length_c   1.000
_cell.angle_alpha   90.00
_cell.angle_beta   90.00
_cell.angle_gamma   90.00
#
_symmetry.space_group_name_H-M   'P 1'
#
loop_
_entity.id
_entity.type
_entity.pdbx_description
1 polymer ?
#
loop_
_entity_poly.entity_id
_entity_poly.type
_entity_poly.pdbx_seq_one_letter_code
_entity_poly.pdbx_strand_id
1 'polypeptide(L)'
;MLEQDTYFDSIKERDIDLLLIEELHIEPSFQQFIFESLIPQQKSVSFIGAWHPVSTHNGESDVIVIFSDENGKIVALLIENKINASAQYRQGERYIERSKEGTKNGI
;
A
#
# COMPACT_ATOMS: atom_id res chain seq x y z
N MET A 1 -19.52 -0.31 -35.97
CA MET A 1 -18.20 0.22 -35.57
C MET A 1 -18.35 0.55 -34.10
N LEU A 2 -17.72 -0.20 -33.21
CA LEU A 2 -17.70 0.17 -31.79
C LEU A 2 -16.90 1.47 -31.73
N GLU A 3 -17.59 2.58 -31.46
CA GLU A 3 -16.95 3.87 -31.24
C GLU A 3 -16.10 3.74 -29.96
N GLN A 4 -14.80 4.04 -30.07
CA GLN A 4 -13.77 4.06 -29.02
C GLN A 4 -14.03 3.14 -27.82
N ASP A 5 -13.29 2.02 -27.75
CA ASP A 5 -13.27 1.09 -26.61
C ASP A 5 -12.66 1.75 -25.35
N THR A 6 -13.38 2.71 -24.77
CA THR A 6 -13.09 3.24 -23.45
C THR A 6 -13.67 2.26 -22.44
N TYR A 7 -12.82 1.39 -21.89
CA TYR A 7 -13.21 0.39 -20.91
C TYR A 7 -13.65 1.01 -19.57
N PHE A 8 -13.16 2.20 -19.22
CA PHE A 8 -13.55 2.95 -18.02
C PHE A 8 -13.66 4.45 -18.32
N ASP A 9 -14.80 5.05 -17.97
CA ASP A 9 -15.09 6.48 -18.21
C ASP A 9 -14.45 7.41 -17.16
N SER A 10 -14.37 6.96 -15.89
CA SER A 10 -13.67 7.67 -14.82
C SER A 10 -13.00 6.71 -13.86
N ILE A 11 -11.69 6.87 -13.63
CA ILE A 11 -10.93 6.13 -12.62
C ILE A 11 -10.73 7.03 -11.40
N LYS A 12 -11.02 6.50 -10.22
CA LYS A 12 -10.82 7.14 -8.91
C LYS A 12 -9.75 6.43 -8.12
N GLU A 13 -9.22 7.09 -7.10
CA GLU A 13 -8.23 6.53 -6.17
C GLU A 13 -8.69 5.16 -5.64
N ARG A 14 -9.96 5.04 -5.23
CA ARG A 14 -10.55 3.79 -4.74
C ARG A 14 -10.45 2.63 -5.74
N ASP A 15 -10.52 2.89 -7.04
CA ASP A 15 -10.44 1.82 -8.05
C ASP A 15 -9.02 1.23 -8.07
N ILE A 16 -8.00 2.07 -7.87
CA ILE A 16 -6.61 1.64 -7.71
C ILE A 16 -6.41 0.93 -6.38
N ASP A 17 -6.99 1.43 -5.29
CA ASP A 17 -6.89 0.80 -3.96
C ASP A 17 -7.41 -0.65 -4.01
N LEU A 18 -8.54 -0.87 -4.66
CA LEU A 18 -9.15 -2.20 -4.80
C LEU A 18 -8.31 -3.14 -5.66
N LEU A 19 -7.76 -2.66 -6.78
CA LEU A 19 -6.86 -3.46 -7.61
C LEU A 19 -5.57 -3.82 -6.86
N LEU A 20 -5.00 -2.89 -6.10
CA LEU A 20 -3.82 -3.16 -5.28
C LEU A 20 -4.09 -4.21 -4.21
N ILE A 21 -5.20 -4.08 -3.48
CA ILE A 21 -5.57 -5.06 -2.44
C ILE A 21 -5.80 -6.44 -3.04
N GLU A 22 -6.48 -6.53 -4.19
CA GLU A 22 -6.75 -7.80 -4.85
C GLU A 22 -5.45 -8.49 -5.29
N GLU A 23 -4.62 -7.81 -6.08
CA GLU A 23 -3.34 -8.35 -6.56
C GLU A 23 -2.42 -8.75 -5.39
N LEU A 24 -2.37 -7.96 -4.31
CA LEU A 24 -1.58 -8.30 -3.11
C LEU A 24 -2.04 -9.59 -2.44
N HIS A 25 -3.32 -9.95 -2.47
CA HIS A 25 -3.82 -11.18 -1.84
C HIS A 25 -3.77 -12.40 -2.75
N ILE A 26 -3.70 -12.20 -4.07
CA ILE A 26 -3.85 -13.28 -5.05
C ILE A 26 -2.54 -13.64 -5.75
N GLU A 27 -1.64 -12.67 -5.96
CA GLU A 27 -0.48 -12.86 -6.83
C GLU A 27 0.88 -12.73 -6.08
N PRO A 28 1.55 -13.86 -5.77
CA PRO A 28 2.84 -13.83 -5.08
C PRO A 28 3.95 -13.08 -5.82
N SER A 29 3.93 -13.07 -7.16
CA SER A 29 4.93 -12.30 -7.91
C SER A 29 4.74 -10.79 -7.74
N PHE A 30 3.50 -10.33 -7.57
CA PHE A 30 3.20 -8.93 -7.27
C PHE A 30 3.64 -8.54 -5.85
N GLN A 31 3.42 -9.42 -4.87
CA GLN A 31 3.93 -9.25 -3.50
C GLN A 31 5.45 -9.06 -3.48
N GLN A 32 6.18 -9.92 -4.20
CA GLN A 32 7.63 -9.84 -4.31
C GLN A 32 8.05 -8.54 -5.01
N PHE A 33 7.41 -8.18 -6.12
CA PHE A 33 7.69 -6.95 -6.86
C PHE A 33 7.55 -5.68 -6.00
N ILE A 34 6.46 -5.58 -5.22
CA ILE A 34 6.22 -4.46 -4.32
C ILE A 34 7.28 -4.42 -3.21
N PHE A 35 7.60 -5.57 -2.62
CA PHE A 35 8.57 -5.64 -1.54
C PHE A 35 10.00 -5.29 -1.99
N GLU A 36 10.45 -5.82 -3.13
CA GLU A 36 11.77 -5.53 -3.71
C GLU A 36 11.93 -4.05 -4.07
N SER A 37 10.84 -3.38 -4.47
CA SER A 37 10.84 -1.95 -4.74
C SER A 37 11.17 -1.10 -3.50
N LEU A 38 10.96 -1.65 -2.29
CA LEU A 38 11.26 -0.98 -1.01
C LEU A 38 12.62 -1.39 -0.45
N ILE A 39 12.95 -2.68 -0.53
CA ILE A 39 14.17 -3.26 0.05
C ILE A 39 14.85 -4.14 -1.00
N PRO A 40 15.55 -3.54 -1.99
CA PRO A 40 16.08 -4.28 -3.15
C PRO A 40 17.09 -5.37 -2.80
N GLN A 41 17.72 -5.29 -1.62
CA GLN A 41 18.71 -6.28 -1.19
C GLN A 41 18.07 -7.55 -0.61
N GLN A 42 16.76 -7.54 -0.33
CA GLN A 42 16.09 -8.63 0.34
C GLN A 42 15.35 -9.52 -0.65
N LYS A 43 15.72 -10.80 -0.68
CA LYS A 43 15.32 -11.73 -1.74
C LYS A 43 14.07 -12.54 -1.43
N SER A 44 13.62 -12.55 -0.19
CA SER A 44 12.48 -13.34 0.22
C SER A 44 11.65 -12.58 1.24
N VAL A 45 10.34 -12.69 1.06
CA VAL A 45 9.34 -12.08 1.92
C VAL A 45 8.20 -13.08 2.12
N SER A 46 7.61 -13.07 3.32
CA SER A 46 6.32 -13.70 3.57
C SER A 46 5.25 -12.61 3.69
N PHE A 47 4.26 -12.66 2.80
CA PHE A 47 3.08 -11.81 2.90
C PHE A 47 2.25 -12.20 4.14
N ILE A 48 1.88 -11.19 4.94
CA ILE A 48 1.02 -11.37 6.12
C ILE A 48 -0.40 -10.92 5.80
N GLY A 49 -0.55 -9.78 5.11
CA GLY A 49 -1.86 -9.23 4.75
C GLY A 49 -1.78 -7.83 4.17
N ALA A 50 -2.90 -7.39 3.58
CA ALA A 50 -3.10 -6.01 3.18
C ALA A 50 -4.51 -5.52 3.57
N TRP A 51 -4.67 -4.23 3.87
CA TRP A 51 -5.92 -3.65 4.37
C TRP A 51 -6.19 -2.28 3.76
N HIS A 52 -7.47 -1.98 3.51
CA HIS A 52 -7.97 -0.73 2.94
C HIS A 52 -9.34 -0.33 3.53
N PRO A 53 -9.57 0.95 3.85
CA PRO A 53 -8.57 1.93 4.31
C PRO A 53 -8.14 1.62 5.76
N VAL A 54 -7.03 2.20 6.23
CA VAL A 54 -6.60 2.06 7.63
C VAL A 54 -6.34 3.40 8.30
N SER A 55 -7.24 3.77 9.22
CA SER A 55 -7.20 5.03 9.96
C SER A 55 -6.70 4.81 11.40
N THR A 56 -5.87 5.73 11.89
CA THR A 56 -5.43 5.83 13.28
C THR A 56 -5.64 7.28 13.77
N HIS A 57 -5.31 7.55 15.02
CA HIS A 57 -5.37 8.92 15.56
C HIS A 57 -4.42 9.91 14.83
N ASN A 58 -3.38 9.42 14.15
CA ASN A 58 -2.39 10.21 13.43
C ASN A 58 -2.66 10.33 11.91
N GLY A 59 -3.79 9.81 11.43
CA GLY A 59 -4.23 9.98 10.05
C GLY A 59 -4.78 8.70 9.42
N GLU A 60 -4.79 8.65 8.10
CA GLU A 60 -5.25 7.53 7.29
C GLU A 60 -4.16 7.13 6.30
N SER A 61 -4.14 5.85 5.95
CA SER A 61 -3.45 5.34 4.78
C SER A 61 -4.46 4.65 3.88
N ASP A 62 -4.40 4.95 2.59
CA ASP A 62 -5.27 4.35 1.57
C ASP A 62 -5.12 2.81 1.63
N VAL A 63 -3.88 2.29 1.64
CA VAL A 63 -3.59 0.86 1.81
C VAL A 63 -2.44 0.65 2.80
N ILE A 64 -2.53 -0.37 3.66
CA ILE A 64 -1.40 -0.89 4.44
C ILE A 64 -1.11 -2.32 4.02
N VAL A 65 0.17 -2.65 3.82
CA VAL A 65 0.64 -4.00 3.52
C VAL A 65 1.64 -4.43 4.58
N ILE A 66 1.52 -5.65 5.10
CA ILE A 66 2.45 -6.19 6.08
C ILE A 66 3.13 -7.43 5.52
N PHE A 67 4.44 -7.45 5.73
CA PHE A 67 5.35 -8.50 5.34
C PHE A 67 6.18 -8.95 6.52
N SER A 68 6.65 -10.19 6.48
CA SER A 68 7.75 -10.67 7.30
C SER A 68 8.95 -10.97 6.41
N ASP A 69 10.10 -10.49 6.84
CA ASP A 69 11.37 -10.68 6.17
C ASP A 69 11.97 -12.07 6.50
N GLU A 70 13.05 -12.47 5.83
CA GLU A 70 13.66 -13.80 6.05
C GLU A 70 14.15 -14.07 7.49
N ASN A 71 14.33 -13.02 8.30
CA ASN A 71 14.73 -13.09 9.70
C ASN A 71 13.54 -12.96 10.66
N GLY A 72 12.29 -12.95 10.14
CA GLY A 72 11.08 -12.78 10.91
C GLY A 72 10.76 -11.32 11.29
N LYS A 73 11.53 -10.35 10.78
CA LYS A 73 11.27 -8.93 11.03
C LYS A 73 9.99 -8.51 10.31
N ILE A 74 9.09 -7.84 11.03
CA ILE A 74 7.86 -7.27 10.45
C ILE A 74 8.19 -5.97 9.73
N VAL A 75 7.70 -5.85 8.50
CA VAL A 75 7.83 -4.65 7.66
C VAL A 75 6.43 -4.24 7.22
N ALA A 76 6.04 -3.01 7.56
CA ALA A 76 4.79 -2.42 7.11
C ALA A 76 5.06 -1.39 6.00
N LEU A 77 4.30 -1.48 4.92
CA LEU A 77 4.23 -0.49 3.85
C LEU A 77 2.94 0.29 4.01
N LEU A 78 3.05 1.61 4.09
CA LEU A 78 1.91 2.53 4.07
C LEU A 78 1.87 3.16 2.68
N ILE A 79 0.80 2.88 1.93
CA ILE A 79 0.60 3.37 0.57
C ILE A 79 -0.41 4.53 0.62
N GLU A 80 -0.10 5.58 -0.14
CA GLU A 80 -1.01 6.66 -0.47
C GLU A 80 -0.97 6.85 -1.99
N ASN A 81 -2.11 6.78 -2.67
CA ASN A 81 -2.22 7.04 -4.09
C ASN A 81 -3.19 8.18 -4.35
N LYS A 82 -2.89 8.94 -5.40
CA LYS A 82 -3.63 10.15 -5.76
C LYS A 82 -3.72 10.21 -7.28
N ILE A 83 -4.95 10.37 -7.79
CA ILE A 83 -5.23 10.56 -9.22
C ILE A 83 -5.66 12.00 -9.44
N ASN A 84 -6.68 12.44 -8.70
CA ASN A 84 -7.30 13.76 -8.86
C ASN A 84 -7.23 14.60 -7.58
N ALA A 85 -6.81 14.02 -6.45
CA ALA A 85 -6.62 14.74 -5.20
C ALA A 85 -5.19 15.25 -5.02
N SER A 86 -5.04 16.42 -4.39
CA SER A 86 -3.74 16.92 -3.94
C SER A 86 -3.29 16.19 -2.66
N ALA A 87 -1.98 16.17 -2.41
CA ALA A 87 -1.45 15.71 -1.13
C ALA A 87 -2.03 16.56 0.02
N GLN A 88 -2.38 15.92 1.13
CA GLN A 88 -2.92 16.61 2.30
C GLN A 88 -1.84 17.42 3.02
N TYR A 89 -2.25 18.44 3.78
CA TYR A 89 -1.32 19.24 4.59
C TYR A 89 -0.50 18.34 5.53
N ARG A 90 0.83 18.49 5.50
CA ARG A 90 1.80 17.70 6.29
C ARG A 90 1.74 16.19 6.07
N GLN A 91 1.19 15.70 4.95
CA GLN A 91 0.98 14.26 4.72
C GLN A 91 2.26 13.42 4.90
N GLY A 92 3.38 13.86 4.33
CA GLY A 92 4.67 13.15 4.51
C GLY A 92 5.15 13.10 5.97
N GLU A 93 4.98 14.20 6.73
CA GLU A 93 5.35 14.24 8.15
C GLU A 93 4.48 13.29 8.98
N ARG A 94 3.17 13.25 8.73
CA ARG A 94 2.25 12.33 9.41
C ARG A 94 2.58 10.87 9.12
N TYR A 95 3.08 10.55 7.92
CA TYR A 95 3.54 9.20 7.58
C TYR A 95 4.78 8.80 8.37
N ILE A 96 5.69 9.74 8.64
CA ILE A 96 6.84 9.52 9.52
C ILE A 96 6.38 9.33 10.98
N GLU A 97 5.38 10.08 11.43
CA GLU A 97 4.80 9.93 12.77
C GLU A 97 4.12 8.54 12.91
N ARG A 98 3.33 8.13 11.92
CA ARG A 98 2.69 6.80 11.86
C ARG A 98 3.70 5.66 11.84
N SER A 99 4.78 5.75 11.07
CA SER A 99 5.79 4.67 11.04
C SER A 99 6.47 4.47 12.39
N LYS A 100 6.70 5.55 13.15
CA LYS A 100 7.23 5.50 14.52
C LYS A 100 6.22 4.88 15.49
N GLU A 101 4.95 5.27 15.39
CA GLU A 101 3.86 4.66 16.17
C GLU A 101 3.80 3.16 15.91
N GLY A 102 3.84 2.76 14.64
CA GLY A 102 3.68 1.36 14.27
C GLY A 102 4.82 0.46 14.72
N THR A 103 6.04 0.97 14.63
CA THR A 103 7.22 0.27 15.17
C THR A 103 7.11 0.06 16.69
N LYS A 104 6.43 0.96 17.41
CA LYS A 104 6.27 0.88 18.87
C LYS A 104 5.12 -0.04 19.28
N ASN A 105 4.00 0.03 18.55
CA ASN A 105 2.75 -0.62 18.96
C ASN A 105 2.50 -1.97 18.26
N GLY A 106 3.36 -2.34 17.30
CA GLY A 106 3.20 -3.59 16.55
C GLY A 106 2.17 -3.50 15.44
N ILE A 107 1.92 -2.28 14.93
CA ILE A 107 1.35 -1.83 13.64
C ILE A 107 1.09 -0.32 13.72
#